data_AF-A0A1Y3BPS5-F1
#
_entry.id   AF-A0A1Y3BPS5-F1
#
_cell.length_a   1.000
_cell.length_b   1.000
_cell.length_c   1.000
_cell.angle_alpha   90.00
_cell.angle_beta   90.00
_cell.angle_gamma   90.00
#
_symmetry.space_group_name_H-M   'P 1'
#
loop_
_entity.id
_entity.type
_entity.pdbx_description
1 polymer ?
#
loop_
_entity_poly.entity_id
_entity_poly.type
_entity_poly.pdbx_seq_one_letter_code
_entity_poly.pdbx_strand_id
1 'polypeptide(L)' 'YSIAANYIIHTASPHYKCKYHTASETALFNCYLHVLQAAKHYNIRTLAIGNLALKEHNYPELDGIHLGI' A
#
# COMPACT_ATOMS: atom_id res chain seq x y z
N TYR A 1 -7.13 -1.50 -20.63
CA TYR A 1 -6.17 -0.48 -20.15
C TYR A 1 -5.06 -0.33 -21.19
N SER A 2 -4.67 0.89 -21.53
CA SER A 2 -3.48 1.15 -22.38
C SER A 2 -2.32 1.51 -21.48
N ILE A 3 -1.72 0.50 -20.84
CA ILE A 3 -0.56 0.65 -19.96
C ILE A 3 0.48 -0.42 -20.28
N ALA A 4 1.76 -0.13 -20.01
CA ALA A 4 2.86 -1.06 -20.29
C ALA A 4 2.98 -2.19 -19.26
N ALA A 5 2.29 -2.11 -18.11
CA ALA A 5 2.34 -3.13 -17.07
C ALA A 5 1.49 -4.35 -17.44
N ASN A 6 2.02 -5.55 -17.20
CA ASN A 6 1.31 -6.82 -17.44
C ASN A 6 0.17 -7.06 -16.42
N TYR A 7 0.29 -6.47 -15.22
CA TYR A 7 -0.65 -6.65 -14.12
C TYR A 7 -0.91 -5.32 -13.42
N ILE A 8 -2.13 -5.17 -12.90
CA ILE A 8 -2.54 -4.08 -12.01
C ILE A 8 -2.99 -4.72 -10.71
N ILE A 9 -2.29 -4.44 -9.61
CA ILE A 9 -2.72 -4.87 -8.27
C ILE A 9 -3.44 -3.69 -7.64
N HIS A 10 -4.72 -3.86 -7.35
CA HIS A 10 -5.50 -2.87 -6.62
C HIS A 10 -5.38 -3.14 -5.11
N THR A 11 -5.10 -2.09 -4.34
CA THR A 11 -5.10 -2.10 -2.88
C THR A 11 -5.81 -0.85 -2.38
N ALA A 12 -6.43 -0.94 -1.21
CA ALA A 12 -7.16 0.16 -0.61
C ALA A 12 -6.43 0.62 0.64
N SER A 13 -5.89 1.84 0.61
CA SER A 13 -5.21 2.43 1.77
C SER A 13 -6.21 2.73 2.89
N PRO A 14 -5.83 2.59 4.18
CA PRO A 14 -6.72 2.91 5.29
C PRO A 14 -6.95 4.42 5.42
N HIS A 15 -8.15 4.81 5.85
CA HIS A 15 -8.41 6.18 6.30
C HIS A 15 -7.85 6.40 7.70
N TYR A 16 -6.85 7.27 7.82
CA TYR A 16 -6.21 7.57 9.08
C TYR A 16 -7.12 8.40 9.98
N LYS A 17 -7.17 8.02 11.26
CA LYS A 17 -7.76 8.80 12.34
C LYS A 17 -6.83 8.66 13.54
N CYS A 18 -6.48 9.77 14.21
CA CYS A 18 -5.58 9.75 15.37
C CYS A 18 -6.02 8.75 16.45
N LYS A 19 -7.32 8.62 16.71
CA LYS A 19 -7.88 7.64 17.66
C LYS A 19 -7.65 6.16 17.29
N TYR A 20 -7.27 5.88 16.04
CA TYR A 20 -7.03 4.56 15.48
C TYR A 20 -5.64 4.45 14.86
N HIS A 21 -4.64 5.14 15.45
CA HIS A 21 -3.27 5.18 14.94
C HIS A 21 -2.72 3.79 14.63
N THR A 22 -2.61 2.93 15.65
CA THR A 22 -2.05 1.58 15.54
C THR A 22 -2.81 0.69 14.54
N ALA A 23 -4.15 0.84 14.49
CA ALA A 23 -4.96 0.11 13.53
C ALA A 23 -4.72 0.61 12.09
N SER A 24 -4.49 1.91 11.92
CA SER A 24 -4.17 2.51 10.62
C SER A 24 -2.78 2.12 10.15
N GLU A 25 -1.78 2.07 11.03
CA GLU A 25 -0.44 1.53 10.75
C GLU A 25 -0.51 0.05 10.35
N THR A 26 -1.19 -0.77 11.15
CA THR A 26 -1.32 -2.20 10.87
C THR A 26 -2.03 -2.43 9.53
N ALA A 27 -3.10 -1.67 9.26
CA ALA A 27 -3.81 -1.75 8.00
C ALA A 27 -2.91 -1.34 6.82
N LEU A 28 -2.15 -0.24 6.94
CA LEU A 28 -1.26 0.24 5.89
C LEU A 28 -0.14 -0.78 5.61
N PHE A 29 0.46 -1.34 6.66
CA PHE A 29 1.45 -2.42 6.54
C PHE A 29 0.87 -3.65 5.83
N ASN A 30 -0.35 -4.05 6.19
CA ASN A 30 -1.04 -5.16 5.52
C ASN A 30 -1.34 -4.86 4.04
N CYS A 31 -1.62 -3.61 3.66
CA CYS A 31 -1.78 -3.23 2.25
C CYS A 31 -0.51 -3.53 1.44
N TYR A 32 0.67 -3.19 1.96
CA TYR A 32 1.96 -3.52 1.32
C TYR A 32 2.20 -5.04 1.28
N LEU A 33 1.99 -5.73 2.40
CA LEU A 33 2.16 -7.18 2.46
C LEU A 33 1.26 -7.92 1.47
N HIS A 34 -0.02 -7.56 1.39
CA HIS A 34 -0.96 -8.20 0.47
C HIS A 34 -0.56 -7.98 -0.99
N VAL A 35 -0.05 -6.79 -1.34
CA VAL A 35 0.48 -6.51 -2.68
C VAL A 35 1.67 -7.42 -3.01
N LEU A 36 2.60 -7.59 -2.07
CA LEU A 36 3.76 -8.48 -2.26
C LEU A 36 3.36 -9.96 -2.31
N GLN A 37 2.41 -10.37 -1.49
CA GLN A 37 1.86 -11.73 -1.52
C GLN A 37 1.15 -12.02 -2.84
N ALA A 38 0.38 -11.07 -3.37
CA ALA A 38 -0.25 -11.17 -4.68
C ALA A 38 0.82 -11.27 -5.78
N ALA A 39 1.86 -10.43 -5.73
CA ALA A 39 2.97 -10.50 -6.68
C ALA A 39 3.66 -11.87 -6.65
N LYS A 40 3.91 -12.42 -5.47
CA LYS A 40 4.45 -13.78 -5.30
C LYS A 40 3.51 -14.86 -5.86
N HIS A 41 2.21 -14.77 -5.56
CA HIS A 41 1.21 -15.73 -6.02
C HIS A 41 1.13 -15.80 -7.56
N TYR A 42 1.20 -14.64 -8.22
CA TYR A 42 1.17 -14.55 -9.68
C TYR A 42 2.55 -14.61 -10.35
N ASN A 43 3.63 -14.92 -9.60
CA ASN A 43 5.01 -14.96 -10.10
C ASN A 43 5.46 -13.67 -10.81
N ILE A 44 5.00 -12.52 -10.32
CA ILE A 44 5.41 -11.21 -10.81
C ILE A 44 6.84 -10.93 -10.34
N ARG A 45 7.77 -10.77 -11.30
CA ARG A 45 9.20 -10.57 -11.02
C ARG A 45 9.58 -9.12 -10.75
N THR A 46 8.84 -8.19 -11.33
CA THR A 46 9.08 -6.74 -11.19
C THR A 46 7.78 -6.05 -10.85
N LEU A 47 7.83 -5.20 -9.83
CA LEU A 47 6.66 -4.50 -9.30
C LEU A 47 7.07 -3.08 -8.96
N ALA A 48 6.28 -2.10 -9.39
CA ALA A 48 6.38 -0.73 -8.94
C ALA A 48 5.28 -0.49 -7.89
N ILE A 49 5.68 -0.11 -6.67
CA ILE A 49 4.76 0.25 -5.60
C ILE A 49 4.94 1.74 -5.31
N GLY A 50 3.85 2.51 -5.39
CA GLY A 50 3.84 3.91 -4.99
C GLY A 50 3.63 4.08 -3.48
N ASN A 51 3.65 5.32 -3.00
CA ASN A 51 3.30 5.61 -1.61
C ASN A 51 1.81 5.28 -1.35
N LEU A 52 1.55 4.25 -0.54
CA LEU A 52 0.19 3.88 -0.13
C LEU A 52 -0.32 4.74 1.04
N ALA A 53 0.53 5.51 1.72
CA ALA A 53 0.12 6.48 2.74
C ALA A 53 -0.43 7.75 2.05
N LEU A 54 -1.65 7.65 1.53
CA LEU A 54 -2.27 8.72 0.74
C LEU A 54 -2.66 9.90 1.62
N LYS A 55 -2.36 11.11 1.13
CA LYS A 55 -2.81 12.38 1.75
C LYS A 55 -4.32 12.50 1.78
N GLU A 56 -5.01 11.99 0.75
CA GLU A 56 -6.48 11.95 0.68
C GLU A 56 -7.11 11.15 1.82
N HIS A 57 -6.34 10.21 2.40
CA HIS A 57 -6.76 9.40 3.53
C HIS A 57 -6.29 9.97 4.87
N ASN A 58 -5.79 11.21 4.89
CA ASN A 58 -5.25 11.91 6.05
C ASN A 58 -4.06 11.20 6.72
N TYR A 59 -3.37 10.32 5.99
CA TYR A 59 -2.23 9.61 6.56
C TYR A 59 -0.99 10.54 6.60
N PRO A 60 -0.34 10.74 7.75
CA PRO A 60 0.87 11.55 7.84
C PRO A 60 1.99 10.92 7.00
N GLU A 61 2.53 11.68 6.04
CA GLU A 61 3.48 11.17 5.04
C GLU A 61 4.74 10.56 5.68
N LEU A 62 5.32 11.25 6.68
CA LEU A 62 6.51 10.80 7.41
C LEU A 62 6.28 9.48 8.17
N ASP A 63 5.12 9.32 8.81
CA ASP A 63 4.79 8.10 9.55
C ASP A 63 4.36 6.97 8.60
N GLY A 64 3.96 7.27 7.36
CA GLY A 64 3.57 6.24 6.39
C GLY A 64 4.74 5.64 5.61
N ILE A 65 5.79 6.44 5.36
CA ILE A 65 6.93 6.04 4.52
C ILE A 65 7.67 4.84 5.09
N HIS A 66 7.91 4.81 6.41
CA HIS A 66 8.69 3.75 7.03
C HIS A 66 8.01 2.36 6.97
N LEU A 67 6.69 2.32 6.77
CA LEU A 67 5.93 1.07 6.63
C LEU A 67 6.01 0.47 5.22
N GLY A 68 6.49 1.24 4.24
CA GLY A 68 6.61 0.84 2.83
C GLY A 68 8.04 0.54 2.37
N ILE A 69 9.04 0.60 3.26
CA ILE A 69 10.46 0.28 2.99
C ILE A 69 10.72 -1.17 3.39
#